data_AF-A0A8X6HLZ0-F1
#
_entry.id   AF-A0A8X6HLZ0-F1
#
_cell.length_a   1.000
_cell.length_b   1.000
_cell.length_c   1.000
_cell.angle_alpha   90.00
_cell.angle_beta   90.00
_cell.angle_gamma   90.00
#
_symmetry.space_group_name_H-M   'P 1'
#
loop_
_entity.id
_entity.type
_entity.pdbx_description
1 polymer ?
#
loop_
_entity_poly.entity_id
_entity_poly.type
_entity_poly.pdbx_seq_one_letter_code
_entity_poly.pdbx_strand_id
1 'polypeptide(L)' 'MVECRLREFLESKGAISDFQAGFRKHRSSMDLVMKLSQAVKDGFQRKQSTLAVLEDFRAAYDKMWRNMLLHKLNKQEQ' A
#
# COMPACT_ATOMS: atom_id res chain seq x y z
N MET A 1 18.75 -0.18 13.24
CA MET A 1 17.68 0.30 14.14
C MET A 1 16.37 -0.39 13.74
N VAL A 2 15.41 -0.59 14.66
CA VAL A 2 14.26 -1.51 14.50
C VAL A 2 13.48 -1.36 13.18
N GLU A 3 13.32 -0.13 12.70
CA GLU A 3 12.58 0.19 11.47
C GLU A 3 13.14 -0.51 10.22
N CYS A 4 14.44 -0.42 9.95
CA CYS A 4 15.05 -1.06 8.77
C CYS A 4 14.84 -2.58 8.77
N ARG A 5 15.03 -3.23 9.94
CA ARG A 5 14.87 -4.67 10.10
C ARG A 5 13.42 -5.09 9.86
N LEU A 6 12.47 -4.32 10.39
CA LEU A 6 11.04 -4.57 10.17
C LEU A 6 10.68 -4.40 8.69
N ARG A 7 11.21 -3.36 8.03
CA ARG A 7 11.00 -3.14 6.60
C ARG A 7 11.53 -4.30 5.77
N GLU A 8 12.78 -4.71 5.99
CA GLU A 8 13.40 -5.85 5.31
C GLU A 8 12.62 -7.15 5.53
N PHE A 9 12.16 -7.40 6.74
CA PHE A 9 11.29 -8.53 7.05
C PHE A 9 9.98 -8.48 6.25
N LEU A 10 9.28 -7.35 6.25
CA LEU A 10 8.00 -7.20 5.55
C LEU A 10 8.15 -7.32 4.03
N GLU A 11 9.25 -6.80 3.46
CA GLU A 11 9.57 -6.92 2.04
C GLU A 11 9.92 -8.37 1.66
N SER A 12 10.77 -9.04 2.44
CA SER A 12 11.18 -10.43 2.15
C SER A 12 10.03 -11.43 2.25
N LYS A 13 9.02 -11.14 3.09
CA LYS A 13 7.80 -11.95 3.22
C LYS A 13 6.69 -11.56 2.24
N GLY A 14 6.87 -10.50 1.44
CA GLY A 14 5.80 -9.99 0.56
C GLY A 14 4.57 -9.49 1.33
N ALA A 15 4.75 -9.08 2.59
CA ALA A 15 3.67 -8.66 3.48
C ALA A 15 3.09 -7.27 3.12
N ILE A 16 3.76 -6.54 2.23
CA ILE A 16 3.35 -5.23 1.72
C ILE A 16 2.92 -5.39 0.26
N SER A 17 1.77 -4.82 -0.10
CA SER A 17 1.28 -4.82 -1.48
C SER A 17 2.23 -4.10 -2.45
N ASP A 18 2.37 -4.64 -3.67
CA ASP A 18 3.08 -3.99 -4.76
C ASP A 18 2.41 -2.70 -5.27
N PHE A 19 1.17 -2.47 -4.84
CA PHE A 19 0.46 -1.22 -5.07
C PHE A 19 0.71 -0.17 -3.98
N GLN A 20 1.34 -0.52 -2.85
CA GLN A 20 1.68 0.44 -1.81
C GLN A 20 2.94 1.25 -2.18
N ALA A 21 2.76 2.54 -2.42
CA ALA A 21 3.85 3.48 -2.63
C ALA A 21 4.27 4.24 -1.37
N GLY A 22 3.31 4.53 -0.48
CA GLY A 22 3.57 5.26 0.77
C GLY A 22 4.53 4.52 1.70
N PHE A 23 5.46 5.27 2.30
CA PHE A 23 6.43 4.78 3.29
C PHE A 23 7.34 3.63 2.81
N ARG A 24 7.41 3.38 1.49
CA ARG A 24 8.22 2.32 0.88
C ARG A 24 9.41 2.93 0.13
N LYS A 25 10.60 2.34 0.27
CA LYS A 25 11.80 2.84 -0.42
C LYS A 25 11.65 2.67 -1.93
N HIS A 26 12.20 3.59 -2.71
CA HIS A 26 12.15 3.57 -4.18
C HIS A 26 10.73 3.62 -4.76
N ARG A 27 9.75 4.09 -3.97
CA ARG A 27 8.39 4.38 -4.41
C ARG A 27 8.02 5.82 -4.08
N SER A 28 7.11 6.39 -4.85
CA SER A 28 6.62 7.75 -4.62
C SER A 28 5.13 7.87 -4.93
N SER A 29 4.50 8.97 -4.50
CA SER A 29 3.13 9.30 -4.90
C SER A 29 2.95 9.35 -6.42
N MET A 30 4.02 9.64 -7.17
CA MET A 30 4.02 9.62 -8.63
C MET A 30 3.68 8.23 -9.19
N ASP A 31 4.08 7.15 -8.52
CA ASP A 31 3.74 5.78 -8.95
C ASP A 31 2.22 5.56 -8.96
N LEU A 32 1.51 6.08 -7.95
CA LEU A 32 0.06 6.00 -7.87
C LEU A 32 -0.62 6.84 -8.95
N VAL A 33 -0.11 8.06 -9.19
CA VAL A 33 -0.61 8.95 -10.26
C VAL A 33 -0.42 8.32 -11.63
N MET A 34 0.75 7.72 -11.89
CA MET A 34 1.04 7.03 -13.14
C MET A 34 0.11 5.83 -13.33
N LYS A 35 -0.09 5.01 -12.30
CA LYS A 35 -1.02 3.86 -12.35
C LYS A 35 -2.45 4.28 -12.65
N LEU A 36 -2.96 5.30 -11.95
CA LEU A 36 -4.30 5.82 -12.19
C LEU A 36 -4.43 6.41 -13.60
N SER A 37 -3.44 7.19 -14.04
CA SER A 37 -3.40 7.77 -15.40
C SER A 37 -3.39 6.67 -16.47
N GLN A 38 -2.66 5.59 -16.25
CA GLN A 38 -2.64 4.44 -17.15
C GLN A 38 -4.00 3.74 -17.18
N ALA A 39 -4.62 3.49 -16.03
CA ALA A 39 -5.95 2.88 -15.96
C ALA A 39 -7.01 3.70 -16.73
N VAL A 40 -6.97 5.03 -16.61
CA VAL A 40 -7.85 5.94 -17.36
C VAL A 40 -7.60 5.84 -18.88
N LYS A 41 -6.34 5.87 -19.31
CA LYS A 41 -5.97 5.74 -20.74
C LYS A 41 -6.40 4.40 -21.32
N ASP A 42 -6.17 3.33 -20.57
CA ASP A 42 -6.52 1.97 -20.92
C ASP A 42 -8.03 1.78 -21.08
N GLY A 43 -8.81 2.32 -20.12
CA GLY A 43 -10.27 2.33 -20.20
C GLY A 43 -10.75 3.10 -21.44
N PHE A 44 -10.20 4.29 -21.69
CA PHE A 44 -10.53 5.08 -22.86
C PHE A 44 -10.27 4.33 -24.18
N GLN A 45 -9.09 3.70 -24.32
CA GLN A 45 -8.73 2.90 -25.51
C GLN A 45 -9.69 1.72 -25.73
N ARG A 46 -10.15 1.08 -24.64
CA ARG A 46 -11.11 -0.02 -24.70
C ARG A 46 -12.57 0.42 -24.79
N LYS A 47 -12.85 1.72 -24.89
CA LYS A 47 -14.22 2.29 -24.84
C LYS A 47 -14.98 1.88 -23.56
N GLN A 48 -14.26 1.80 -22.44
CA GLN A 48 -14.79 1.47 -21.12
C GLN A 48 -14.69 2.67 -20.18
N SER A 49 -15.64 2.79 -19.25
CA SER A 49 -15.56 3.77 -18.17
C SER A 49 -14.56 3.33 -17.10
N THR A 50 -13.80 4.27 -16.56
CA THR A 50 -12.91 4.05 -15.41
C THR A 50 -13.52 4.70 -14.17
N LEU A 51 -13.67 3.95 -13.08
CA LEU A 51 -14.13 4.44 -11.78
C LEU A 51 -12.99 4.34 -10.78
N ALA A 52 -12.73 5.43 -10.05
CA ALA A 52 -11.78 5.46 -8.94
C ALA A 52 -12.54 5.69 -7.63
N VAL A 53 -12.27 4.86 -6.63
CA VAL A 53 -12.77 5.01 -5.26
C VAL A 53 -11.59 5.46 -4.39
N LEU A 54 -11.72 6.62 -3.75
CA LEU A 54 -10.70 7.23 -2.92
C LEU A 54 -11.18 7.24 -1.47
N GLU A 55 -10.50 6.46 -0.63
CA GLU A 55 -10.83 6.30 0.79
C GLU A 55 -9.76 6.96 1.66
N ASP A 56 -10.19 7.66 2.72
CA ASP A 56 -9.31 8.23 3.73
C ASP A 56 -9.76 7.87 5.15
N PHE A 57 -8.81 7.60 6.02
CA PHE A 57 -9.07 7.14 7.38
C PHE A 57 -8.82 8.26 8.40
N ARG A 58 -9.89 8.70 9.08
CA ARG A 58 -9.79 9.71 10.14
C ARG A 58 -8.93 9.22 11.31
N ALA A 59 -7.81 9.89 11.57
CA ALA A 59 -6.89 9.64 12.68
C ALA A 59 -6.35 8.19 12.69
N ALA A 60 -5.87 7.71 11.54
CA ALA A 60 -5.47 6.32 11.33
C ALA A 60 -4.44 5.79 12.35
N TYR A 61 -3.46 6.62 12.72
CA TYR A 61 -2.43 6.24 13.70
C TYR A 61 -3.00 6.13 15.14
N ASP A 62 -3.88 7.06 15.53
CA ASP A 62 -4.49 7.08 16.86
C ASP A 62 -5.49 5.94 17.05
N LYS A 63 -6.23 5.60 15.98
CA LYS A 63 -7.27 4.56 16.00
C LYS A 63 -6.76 3.17 15.68
N MET A 64 -5.46 3.00 15.49
CA MET A 64 -4.89 1.72 15.12
C MET A 64 -5.02 0.70 16.25
N TRP A 65 -5.64 -0.44 15.97
CA TRP A 65 -5.78 -1.52 16.94
C TRP A 65 -4.45 -2.28 17.12
N ARG A 66 -3.70 -1.90 18.16
CA ARG A 66 -2.34 -2.40 18.43
C ARG A 66 -2.27 -3.93 18.57
N ASN A 67 -3.21 -4.55 19.30
CA ASN A 67 -3.22 -6.01 19.46
C ASN A 67 -3.39 -6.73 18.13
N MET A 68 -4.26 -6.20 17.25
CA MET A 68 -4.47 -6.77 15.92
C MET A 68 -3.24 -6.55 15.02
N LEU A 69 -2.57 -5.39 15.12
CA LEU A 69 -1.32 -5.14 14.41
C LEU A 69 -0.25 -6.18 14.80
N LEU A 70 -0.03 -6.38 16.10
CA LEU A 70 0.96 -7.35 16.60
C LEU A 70 0.61 -8.77 16.19
N HIS A 71 -0.66 -9.16 16.27
CA HIS A 71 -1.11 -10.46 15.78
C HIS A 71 -0.83 -10.66 14.28
N LYS A 72 -1.11 -9.64 13.45
CA LYS A 72 -0.80 -9.68 12.01
C LYS A 72 0.69 -9.81 11.74
N LEU A 73 1.53 -9.09 12.48
CA LEU A 73 2.99 -9.16 12.34
C LEU A 73 3.54 -10.55 12.70
N ASN A 74 3.09 -11.13 13.81
CA ASN A 74 3.49 -12.48 14.22
C ASN A 74 3.08 -13.54 13.19
N LYS A 75 1.92 -13.36 12.52
CA LYS A 75 1.49 -14.28 11.45
C LYS A 75 2.40 -14.26 10.23
N GLN A 76 3.12 -13.17 9.95
CA GLN A 76 4.08 -13.11 8.84
C GLN A 76 5.39 -13.84 9.14
N GLU A 77 5.65 -14.19 10.40
CA GLU A 77 6.86 -14.89 10.82
C GLU A 77 6.81 -16.37 10.43
N GLN A 78 5.63 -16.99 10.58
CA GLN A 78 5.30 -18.37 10.18
C GLN A 78 5.26 -18.54 8.65
#